data_AF-M5BXC4-F1
#
_entry.id   AF-M5BXC4-F1
#
_cell.length_a   1.000
_cell.length_b   1.000
_cell.length_c   1.000
_cell.angle_alpha   90.00
_cell.angle_beta   90.00
_cell.angle_gamma   90.00
#
_symmetry.space_group_name_H-M   'P 1'
#
loop_
_entity.id
_entity.type
_entity.pdbx_description
1 polymer ?
#
loop_
_entity_poly.entity_id
_entity_poly.type
_entity_poly.pdbx_seq_one_letter_code
_entity_poly.pdbx_strand_id
1 'polypeptide(L)'
;MPNPKNHATASRLIPKSLFDAANASDLVDAALETITRSSGTASFFLTAPYLYDVEKAQQGESSATPVWRDAAWHALVDVAWPWDGSVNQAKAAYEKASYAIDPLRKLTPGGGAYQNEADVYEPDFTQTFWGSNYAKLLEIKNKYDPDGLLDCWHCVGWKGNKTPIASCYL
;
A
#
# COMPACT_ATOMS: atom_id res chain seq x y z
N MET A 1 -11.50 -24.50 5.71
CA MET A 1 -12.83 -23.86 5.61
C MET A 1 -13.38 -24.21 4.24
N PRO A 2 -14.56 -24.81 4.12
CA PRO A 2 -15.18 -25.00 2.81
C PRO A 2 -15.54 -23.63 2.24
N ASN A 3 -15.09 -23.34 1.01
CA ASN A 3 -15.29 -22.08 0.27
C ASN A 3 -14.56 -20.85 0.85
N PRO A 4 -13.23 -20.76 0.71
CA PRO A 4 -12.51 -19.52 1.04
C PRO A 4 -13.00 -18.36 0.16
N LYS A 5 -12.59 -17.14 0.49
CA LYS A 5 -12.75 -15.97 -0.39
C LYS A 5 -11.39 -15.53 -0.89
N ASN A 6 -11.39 -14.94 -2.05
CA ASN A 6 -10.26 -14.20 -2.56
C ASN A 6 -10.41 -12.72 -2.18
N HIS A 7 -9.30 -12.00 -2.12
CA HIS A 7 -9.24 -10.65 -1.52
C HIS A 7 -8.37 -9.72 -2.36
N ALA A 8 -8.87 -8.50 -2.57
CA ALA A 8 -8.15 -7.40 -3.20
C ALA A 8 -7.98 -6.34 -2.12
N THR A 9 -6.73 -6.07 -1.77
CA THR A 9 -6.39 -5.10 -0.73
C THR A 9 -5.90 -3.80 -1.34
N ALA A 10 -6.11 -2.72 -0.61
CA ALA A 10 -5.51 -1.42 -0.89
C ALA A 10 -5.29 -0.70 0.45
N SER A 11 -4.18 0.01 0.61
CA SER A 11 -3.89 0.68 1.88
C SER A 11 -3.17 2.01 1.74
N ARG A 12 -3.22 2.80 2.81
CA ARG A 12 -2.43 4.01 3.01
C ARG A 12 -1.96 4.12 4.45
N LEU A 13 -0.74 4.63 4.62
CA LEU A 13 -0.19 5.05 5.89
C LEU A 13 -0.60 6.51 6.14
N ILE A 14 -1.26 6.76 7.27
CA ILE A 14 -1.86 8.04 7.61
C ILE A 14 -0.95 8.77 8.61
N PRO A 15 -0.33 9.90 8.22
CA PRO A 15 0.61 10.62 9.07
C PRO A 15 -0.06 11.27 10.29
N LYS A 16 0.69 11.41 11.38
CA LYS A 16 0.25 12.03 12.64
C LYS A 16 -0.29 13.44 12.44
N SER A 17 0.28 14.20 11.50
CA SER A 17 -0.13 15.58 11.19
C SER A 17 -1.58 15.72 10.72
N LEU A 18 -2.21 14.65 10.21
CA LEU A 18 -3.62 14.68 9.83
C LEU A 18 -4.57 14.61 11.03
N PHE A 19 -4.06 14.32 12.23
CA PHE A 19 -4.84 14.30 13.48
C PHE A 19 -4.84 15.65 14.19
N ASP A 20 -4.05 16.62 13.71
CA ASP A 20 -4.09 17.99 14.21
C ASP A 20 -5.43 18.65 13.88
N ALA A 21 -5.87 19.57 14.75
CA ALA A 21 -7.17 20.24 14.60
C ALA A 21 -7.38 20.93 13.24
N ALA A 22 -6.31 21.36 12.59
CA ALA A 22 -6.35 21.99 11.27
C ALA A 22 -6.72 21.01 10.13
N ASN A 23 -6.41 19.72 10.28
CA ASN A 23 -6.56 18.70 9.22
C ASN A 23 -7.58 17.62 9.57
N ALA A 24 -8.03 17.55 10.82
CA ALA A 24 -8.87 16.47 11.32
C ALA A 24 -10.20 16.32 10.56
N SER A 25 -10.80 17.42 10.08
CA SER A 25 -12.03 17.36 9.27
C SER A 25 -11.78 16.63 7.94
N ASP A 26 -10.73 16.99 7.23
CA ASP A 26 -10.38 16.37 5.95
C ASP A 26 -10.07 14.87 6.12
N LEU A 27 -9.43 14.51 7.24
CA LEU A 27 -9.19 13.11 7.58
C LEU A 27 -10.49 12.35 7.83
N VAL A 28 -11.45 12.92 8.57
CA VAL A 28 -12.76 12.29 8.78
C VAL A 28 -13.51 12.13 7.46
N ASP A 29 -13.54 13.16 6.62
CA ASP A 29 -14.22 13.13 5.34
C ASP A 29 -13.62 12.06 4.41
N ALA A 30 -12.30 12.02 4.27
CA ALA A 30 -11.61 11.01 3.47
C ALA A 30 -11.83 9.59 4.03
N ALA A 31 -11.81 9.42 5.35
CA ALA A 31 -12.05 8.11 5.98
C ALA A 31 -13.49 7.62 5.77
N LEU A 32 -14.49 8.49 5.97
CA LEU A 32 -15.90 8.16 5.73
C LEU A 32 -16.16 7.86 4.26
N GLU A 33 -15.55 8.61 3.35
CA GLU A 33 -15.64 8.34 1.92
C GLU A 33 -15.00 6.98 1.57
N THR A 34 -13.81 6.67 2.11
CA THR A 34 -13.18 5.36 1.93
C THR A 34 -14.03 4.21 2.47
N ILE A 35 -14.63 4.36 3.65
CA ILE A 35 -15.59 3.39 4.22
C ILE A 35 -16.80 3.20 3.29
N THR A 36 -17.35 4.29 2.77
CA THR A 36 -18.52 4.26 1.88
C THR A 36 -18.18 3.54 0.57
N ARG A 37 -17.06 3.91 -0.06
CA ARG A 37 -16.61 3.34 -1.34
C ARG A 37 -16.23 1.87 -1.23
N SER A 38 -15.72 1.42 -0.07
CA SER A 38 -15.44 0.00 0.19
C SER A 38 -16.69 -0.82 0.54
N SER A 39 -17.83 -0.17 0.77
CA SER A 39 -19.04 -0.80 1.33
C SER A 39 -18.83 -1.35 2.74
N GLY A 40 -18.11 -0.59 3.57
CA GLY A 40 -17.93 -0.88 4.99
C GLY A 40 -16.74 -1.80 5.31
N THR A 41 -15.91 -2.14 4.33
CA THR A 41 -14.76 -3.06 4.52
C THR A 41 -13.43 -2.34 4.74
N ALA A 42 -13.47 -1.05 5.08
CA ALA A 42 -12.29 -0.29 5.48
C ALA A 42 -12.00 -0.50 6.97
N SER A 43 -10.73 -0.67 7.32
CA SER A 43 -10.22 -0.82 8.69
C SER A 43 -9.04 0.13 8.92
N PHE A 44 -8.88 0.57 10.16
CA PHE A 44 -7.82 1.52 10.57
C PHE A 44 -7.09 0.95 11.78
N PHE A 45 -5.79 0.67 11.61
CA PHE A 45 -4.96 0.05 12.64
C PHE A 45 -3.92 1.04 13.15
N LEU A 46 -3.73 1.10 14.47
CA LEU A 46 -2.59 1.83 15.05
C LEU A 46 -1.27 1.18 14.62
N THR A 47 -0.29 1.98 14.23
CA THR A 47 1.02 1.46 13.84
C THR A 47 1.95 1.32 15.06
N ALA A 48 2.82 0.31 15.04
CA ALA A 48 3.81 0.14 16.11
C ALA A 48 4.79 1.33 16.23
N PRO A 49 5.34 1.91 15.14
CA PRO A 49 6.23 3.07 15.26
C PRO A 49 5.59 4.30 15.92
N TYR A 50 4.26 4.47 15.84
CA TYR A 50 3.58 5.53 16.57
C TYR A 50 3.63 5.33 18.08
N LEU A 51 3.50 4.08 18.55
CA LEU A 51 3.48 3.71 19.96
C LEU A 51 4.89 3.68 20.60
N TYR A 52 5.93 3.57 19.80
CA TYR A 52 7.33 3.53 20.24
C TYR A 52 8.10 4.68 19.59
N ASP A 53 8.18 5.81 20.28
CA ASP A 53 8.90 7.01 19.83
C ASP A 53 10.42 6.78 19.89
N VAL A 54 10.96 6.19 18.82
CA VAL A 54 12.40 6.00 18.63
C VAL A 54 12.97 7.28 18.05
N GLU A 55 14.05 7.83 18.61
CA GLU A 55 14.65 9.06 18.08
C GLU A 55 15.04 8.91 16.60
N LYS A 56 14.83 9.96 15.79
CA LYS A 56 15.18 9.96 14.36
C LYS A 56 16.63 9.56 14.08
N ALA A 57 17.56 9.87 14.99
CA ALA A 57 18.97 9.50 14.88
C ALA A 57 19.22 7.98 14.93
N GLN A 58 18.26 7.21 15.43
CA GLN A 58 18.29 5.74 15.52
C GLN A 58 17.42 5.09 14.43
N GLN A 59 16.85 5.89 13.51
CA GLN A 59 16.03 5.42 12.40
C GLN A 59 16.85 5.40 11.10
N GLY A 60 16.44 4.57 10.13
CA GLY A 60 17.03 4.54 8.78
C GLY A 60 18.02 3.42 8.50
N GLU A 61 18.34 2.57 9.48
CA GLU A 61 19.14 1.36 9.25
C GLU A 61 18.34 0.24 8.53
N SER A 62 17.00 0.30 8.61
CA SER A 62 16.10 -0.64 7.93
C SER A 62 15.61 -0.08 6.60
N SER A 63 15.29 -0.97 5.65
CA SER A 63 14.67 -0.62 4.38
C SER A 63 13.19 -0.22 4.44
N ALA A 64 12.55 -0.29 5.61
CA ALA A 64 11.15 0.10 5.78
C ALA A 64 10.91 1.52 5.27
N THR A 65 9.84 1.74 4.50
CA THR A 65 9.55 3.08 3.95
C THR A 65 9.51 4.13 5.06
N PRO A 66 10.20 5.28 4.91
CA PRO A 66 10.34 6.25 6.00
C PRO A 66 9.01 6.76 6.56
N VAL A 67 7.96 6.78 5.74
CA VAL A 67 6.62 7.24 6.15
C VAL A 67 6.03 6.44 7.32
N TRP A 68 6.47 5.20 7.55
CA TRP A 68 6.07 4.41 8.72
C TRP A 68 6.35 5.11 10.04
N ARG A 69 7.43 5.91 10.11
CA ARG A 69 7.87 6.57 11.34
C ARG A 69 6.97 7.74 11.73
N ASP A 70 6.27 8.30 10.75
CA ASP A 70 5.32 9.39 10.94
C ASP A 70 3.85 8.93 10.88
N ALA A 71 3.58 7.66 10.55
CA ALA A 71 2.22 7.15 10.41
C ALA A 71 1.59 6.80 11.76
N ALA A 72 0.44 7.38 12.09
CA ALA A 72 -0.38 6.98 13.24
C ALA A 72 -1.28 5.78 12.90
N TRP A 73 -1.86 5.77 11.70
CA TRP A 73 -2.70 4.67 11.21
C TRP A 73 -2.15 4.00 9.96
N HIS A 74 -2.40 2.71 9.86
CA HIS A 74 -2.45 1.96 8.61
C HIS A 74 -3.92 1.73 8.26
N ALA A 75 -4.40 2.45 7.23
CA ALA A 75 -5.75 2.31 6.71
C ALA A 75 -5.76 1.26 5.60
N LEU A 76 -6.63 0.27 5.71
CA LEU A 76 -6.72 -0.88 4.81
C LEU A 76 -8.16 -1.02 4.31
N VAL A 77 -8.31 -1.24 3.01
CA VAL A 77 -9.55 -1.71 2.39
C VAL A 77 -9.33 -3.15 1.96
N ASP A 78 -10.33 -3.99 2.21
CA ASP A 78 -10.37 -5.39 1.78
C ASP A 78 -11.65 -5.66 0.97
N VAL A 79 -11.51 -6.00 -0.31
CA VAL A 79 -12.64 -6.31 -1.20
C VAL A 79 -12.60 -7.78 -1.57
N ALA A 80 -13.58 -8.53 -1.07
CA ALA A 80 -13.64 -9.97 -1.27
C ALA A 80 -14.45 -10.38 -2.51
N TRP A 81 -14.07 -11.49 -3.15
CA TRP A 81 -14.87 -12.19 -4.15
C TRP A 81 -14.87 -13.72 -3.91
N PRO A 82 -15.81 -14.48 -4.49
CA PRO A 82 -15.86 -15.93 -4.32
C PRO A 82 -14.57 -16.64 -4.78
N TRP A 83 -14.19 -17.74 -4.13
CA TRP A 83 -13.02 -18.53 -4.54
C TRP A 83 -13.10 -19.05 -5.98
N ASP A 84 -14.31 -19.36 -6.45
CA ASP A 84 -14.67 -19.80 -7.79
C ASP A 84 -15.15 -18.65 -8.68
N GLY A 85 -14.89 -17.40 -8.28
CA GLY A 85 -15.28 -16.22 -9.03
C GLY A 85 -14.55 -16.08 -10.37
N SER A 86 -15.24 -15.46 -11.33
CA SER A 86 -14.70 -15.16 -12.66
C SER A 86 -13.62 -14.08 -12.65
N VAL A 87 -12.85 -13.98 -13.75
CA VAL A 87 -11.87 -12.91 -13.98
C VAL A 87 -12.51 -11.52 -13.87
N ASN A 88 -13.74 -11.34 -14.35
CA ASN A 88 -14.45 -10.06 -14.23
C ASN A 88 -14.75 -9.69 -12.78
N GLN A 89 -15.06 -10.67 -11.93
CA GLN A 89 -15.26 -10.43 -10.50
C GLN A 89 -13.96 -10.07 -9.80
N ALA A 90 -12.86 -10.74 -10.14
CA ALA A 90 -11.53 -10.40 -9.63
C ALA A 90 -11.12 -8.97 -10.05
N LYS A 91 -11.26 -8.62 -11.33
CA LYS A 91 -10.98 -7.28 -11.85
C LYS A 91 -11.80 -6.20 -11.14
N ALA A 92 -13.12 -6.41 -11.02
CA ALA A 92 -14.00 -5.48 -10.31
C ALA A 92 -13.61 -5.30 -8.83
N ALA A 93 -13.09 -6.35 -8.18
CA ALA A 93 -12.62 -6.27 -6.80
C ALA A 93 -11.36 -5.38 -6.68
N TYR A 94 -10.37 -5.55 -7.56
CA TYR A 94 -9.18 -4.71 -7.58
C TYR A 94 -9.50 -3.24 -7.93
N GLU A 95 -10.33 -3.01 -8.95
CA GLU A 95 -10.78 -1.65 -9.31
C GLU A 95 -11.51 -0.98 -8.13
N LYS A 96 -12.38 -1.72 -7.43
CA LYS A 96 -13.08 -1.21 -6.25
C LYS A 96 -12.12 -0.91 -5.11
N ALA A 97 -11.15 -1.78 -4.82
CA ALA A 97 -10.17 -1.54 -3.75
C ALA A 97 -9.35 -0.27 -4.02
N SER A 98 -8.85 -0.12 -5.25
CA SER A 98 -8.11 1.06 -5.70
C SER A 98 -8.94 2.34 -5.62
N TYR A 99 -10.19 2.29 -6.08
CA TYR A 99 -11.15 3.39 -6.01
C TYR A 99 -11.50 3.79 -4.57
N ALA A 100 -11.64 2.80 -3.68
CA ALA A 100 -12.04 3.02 -2.31
C ALA A 100 -10.94 3.66 -1.46
N ILE A 101 -9.67 3.32 -1.67
CA ILE A 101 -8.56 3.93 -0.93
C ILE A 101 -8.19 5.34 -1.45
N ASP A 102 -8.64 5.68 -2.65
CA ASP A 102 -8.26 6.91 -3.36
C ASP A 102 -8.46 8.23 -2.57
N PRO A 103 -9.54 8.42 -1.76
CA PRO A 103 -9.67 9.61 -0.90
C PRO A 103 -8.48 9.79 0.04
N LEU A 104 -8.06 8.71 0.72
CA LEU A 104 -6.89 8.73 1.61
C LEU A 104 -5.58 8.88 0.83
N ARG A 105 -5.49 8.33 -0.39
CA ARG A 105 -4.33 8.52 -1.28
C ARG A 105 -4.15 10.00 -1.63
N LYS A 106 -5.25 10.69 -2.00
CA LYS A 106 -5.26 12.13 -2.32
C LYS A 106 -4.93 13.00 -1.12
N LEU A 107 -5.41 12.64 0.07
CA LEU A 107 -5.12 13.37 1.30
C LEU A 107 -3.66 13.23 1.77
N THR A 108 -2.93 12.24 1.28
CA THR A 108 -1.56 11.93 1.71
C THR A 108 -0.54 12.03 0.55
N PRO A 109 -0.41 13.17 -0.15
CA PRO A 109 0.55 13.30 -1.24
C PRO A 109 1.98 13.01 -0.74
N GLY A 110 2.74 12.20 -1.47
CA GLY A 110 4.08 11.75 -1.06
C GLY A 110 4.11 10.76 0.12
N GLY A 111 2.95 10.41 0.69
CA GLY A 111 2.80 9.35 1.68
C GLY A 111 3.02 7.97 1.07
N GLY A 112 2.90 6.92 1.89
CA GLY A 112 3.16 5.54 1.45
C GLY A 112 2.09 4.54 1.85
N ALA A 113 2.37 3.28 1.55
CA ALA A 113 1.54 2.13 1.90
C ALA A 113 2.42 0.96 2.34
N TYR A 114 1.82 0.02 3.06
CA TYR A 114 2.48 -1.23 3.37
C TYR A 114 2.40 -2.16 2.17
N GLN A 115 3.52 -2.39 1.47
CA GLN A 115 3.52 -3.16 0.22
C GLN A 115 2.82 -4.53 0.28
N ASN A 116 2.83 -5.19 1.46
CA ASN A 116 2.28 -6.54 1.61
C ASN A 116 0.74 -6.52 1.69
N GLU A 117 0.15 -5.34 1.89
CA GLU A 117 -1.29 -5.12 2.03
C GLU A 117 -1.72 -3.88 1.23
N ALA A 118 -1.03 -3.61 0.11
CA ALA A 118 -1.25 -2.44 -0.72
C ALA A 118 -2.03 -2.77 -1.99
N ASP A 119 -2.44 -1.72 -2.70
CA ASP A 119 -3.05 -1.82 -4.01
C ASP A 119 -2.08 -2.49 -4.98
N VAL A 120 -2.50 -3.62 -5.57
CA VAL A 120 -1.72 -4.33 -6.59
C VAL A 120 -1.36 -3.39 -7.75
N TYR A 121 -2.21 -2.42 -8.06
CA TYR A 121 -2.03 -1.46 -9.14
C TYR A 121 -1.62 -0.07 -8.65
N GLU A 122 -0.95 0.01 -7.49
CA GLU A 122 -0.51 1.29 -6.93
C GLU A 122 0.28 2.12 -7.97
N PRO A 123 -0.20 3.31 -8.37
CA PRO A 123 0.33 4.03 -9.53
C PRO A 123 1.80 4.47 -9.40
N ASP A 124 2.23 4.82 -8.18
CA ASP A 124 3.61 5.20 -7.87
C ASP A 124 4.20 4.25 -6.83
N PHE A 125 4.20 2.95 -7.14
CA PHE A 125 4.67 1.92 -6.23
C PHE A 125 6.10 2.17 -5.71
N THR A 126 6.96 2.79 -6.52
CA THR A 126 8.36 3.04 -6.12
C THR A 126 8.45 4.01 -4.95
N GLN A 127 7.75 5.15 -5.04
CA GLN A 127 7.65 6.11 -3.95
C GLN A 127 6.78 5.57 -2.80
N THR A 128 5.62 4.97 -3.12
CA THR A 128 4.66 4.53 -2.11
C THR A 128 5.21 3.41 -1.22
N PHE A 129 5.94 2.44 -1.76
CA PHE A 129 6.43 1.27 -0.99
C PHE A 129 7.83 1.46 -0.40
N TRP A 130 8.66 2.29 -1.03
CA TRP A 130 10.08 2.41 -0.68
C TRP A 130 10.52 3.84 -0.36
N GLY A 131 9.86 4.84 -0.95
CA GLY A 131 10.19 6.25 -0.79
C GLY A 131 11.66 6.54 -1.13
N SER A 132 12.32 7.34 -0.30
CA SER A 132 13.73 7.70 -0.48
C SER A 132 14.70 6.51 -0.43
N ASN A 133 14.27 5.34 0.06
CA ASN A 133 15.12 4.15 0.11
C ASN A 133 15.29 3.48 -1.27
N TYR A 134 14.42 3.79 -2.24
CA TYR A 134 14.36 3.05 -3.51
C TYR A 134 15.70 3.03 -4.25
N ALA A 135 16.38 4.18 -4.34
CA ALA A 135 17.65 4.28 -5.05
C ALA A 135 18.73 3.34 -4.47
N LYS A 136 18.84 3.28 -3.13
CA LYS A 136 19.80 2.40 -2.46
C LYS A 136 19.42 0.93 -2.59
N LEU A 137 18.12 0.63 -2.47
CA LEU A 137 17.61 -0.72 -2.65
C LEU A 137 17.87 -1.22 -4.08
N LEU A 138 17.72 -0.36 -5.09
CA LEU A 138 17.99 -0.68 -6.49
C LEU A 138 19.49 -0.94 -6.74
N GLU A 139 20.38 -0.16 -6.12
CA GLU A 139 21.83 -0.41 -6.15
C GLU A 139 22.15 -1.82 -5.59
N ILE A 140 21.55 -2.17 -4.45
CA ILE A 140 21.72 -3.49 -3.82
C ILE A 140 21.17 -4.59 -4.72
N LYS A 141 19.96 -4.41 -5.27
CA LYS A 141 19.34 -5.36 -6.21
C LYS A 141 20.25 -5.64 -7.39
N ASN A 142 20.80 -4.61 -8.03
CA ASN A 142 21.69 -4.75 -9.18
C ASN A 142 23.04 -5.38 -8.81
N LYS A 143 23.52 -5.20 -7.58
CA LYS A 143 24.74 -5.84 -7.08
C LYS A 143 24.58 -7.35 -6.89
N TYR A 144 23.46 -7.78 -6.32
CA TYR A 144 23.26 -9.17 -5.91
C TYR A 144 22.42 -10.00 -6.88
N ASP A 145 21.63 -9.37 -7.75
CA ASP A 145 20.84 -10.00 -8.79
C ASP A 145 20.95 -9.20 -10.12
N PRO A 146 22.17 -9.12 -10.69
CA PRO A 146 22.43 -8.30 -11.90
C PRO A 146 21.65 -8.78 -13.13
N ASP A 147 21.33 -10.07 -13.21
CA ASP A 147 20.55 -10.64 -14.31
C ASP A 147 19.04 -10.49 -14.09
N GLY A 148 18.62 -10.08 -12.89
CA GLY A 148 17.23 -9.94 -12.49
C GLY A 148 16.47 -11.25 -12.57
N LEU A 149 17.06 -12.34 -12.05
CA LEU A 149 16.44 -13.64 -11.93
C LEU A 149 15.26 -13.61 -10.95
N LEU A 150 15.37 -12.81 -9.88
CA LEU A 150 14.37 -12.66 -8.83
C LEU A 150 13.45 -11.45 -9.14
N ASP A 151 12.76 -11.47 -10.27
CA ASP A 151 11.78 -10.44 -10.64
C ASP A 151 10.40 -10.72 -10.03
N CYS A 152 9.71 -9.68 -9.57
CA CYS A 152 8.34 -9.78 -9.07
C CYS A 152 7.58 -8.46 -9.25
N TRP A 153 6.25 -8.55 -9.32
CA TRP A 153 5.38 -7.41 -9.55
C TRP A 153 5.59 -6.31 -8.51
N HIS A 154 5.90 -5.09 -8.97
CA HIS A 154 6.18 -3.91 -8.13
C HIS A 154 7.31 -4.08 -7.10
N CYS A 155 8.16 -5.10 -7.25
CA CYS A 155 9.36 -5.24 -6.46
C CYS A 155 10.44 -4.22 -6.86
N VAL A 156 11.46 -4.07 -6.01
CA VAL A 156 12.63 -3.25 -6.34
C VAL A 156 13.27 -3.74 -7.64
N GLY A 157 13.39 -2.84 -8.63
CA GLY A 157 13.96 -3.16 -9.93
C GLY A 157 13.05 -3.97 -10.85
N TRP A 158 11.73 -3.98 -10.58
CA TRP A 158 10.75 -4.67 -11.44
C TRP A 158 10.92 -4.30 -12.91
N LYS A 159 10.98 -5.32 -13.77
CA LYS A 159 11.24 -5.17 -15.22
C LYS A 159 10.03 -4.70 -16.05
N GLY A 160 8.89 -4.48 -15.39
CA GLY A 160 7.67 -3.95 -16.00
C GLY A 160 6.74 -5.02 -16.58
N ASN A 161 5.66 -4.55 -17.21
CA ASN A 161 4.51 -5.38 -17.61
C ASN A 161 4.79 -6.41 -18.72
N LYS A 162 5.97 -6.38 -19.34
CA LYS A 162 6.34 -7.30 -20.43
C LYS A 162 6.95 -8.61 -19.92
N THR A 163 7.15 -8.76 -18.62
CA THR A 163 7.72 -10.00 -18.08
C THR A 163 6.68 -11.12 -18.04
N PRO A 164 7.10 -12.40 -18.17
CA PRO A 164 6.19 -13.53 -18.06
C PRO A 164 5.39 -13.52 -16.74
N ILE A 165 6.01 -13.11 -15.63
CA ILE A 165 5.34 -13.02 -14.33
C ILE A 165 4.27 -11.91 -14.30
N ALA A 166 4.47 -10.83 -15.04
CA ALA A 166 3.51 -9.74 -15.17
C ALA A 166 2.29 -10.12 -16.02
N SER A 167 2.39 -11.13 -16.89
CA SER A 167 1.28 -11.57 -17.75
C SER A 167 0.08 -12.15 -17.00
N CYS A 168 0.27 -12.51 -15.73
CA CYS A 168 -0.78 -13.05 -14.85
C CYS A 168 -1.60 -11.96 -14.15
N TYR A 169 -1.18 -10.69 -14.22
CA TYR A 169 -1.89 -9.57 -13.61
C TYR A 169 -2.87 -8.98 -14.63
N LEU A 170 -4.08 -8.69 -14.16
CA LEU A 170 -5.25 -8.32 -14.97
C LEU A 170 -5.22 -6.86 -15.43
#